data_AF-A0A822GFJ2-F1
#
_entry.id   AF-A0A822GFJ2-F1
#
_cell.length_a   1.000
_cell.length_b   1.000
_cell.length_c   1.000
_cell.angle_alpha   90.00
_cell.angle_beta   90.00
_cell.angle_gamma   90.00
#
_symmetry.space_group_name_H-M   'P 1'
#
loop_
_entity.id
_entity.type
_entity.pdbx_description
1 polymer ?
#
loop_
_entity_poly.entity_id
_entity_poly.type
_entity_poly.pdbx_seq_one_letter_code
_entity_poly.pdbx_strand_id
1 'polypeptide(L)'
;MDKKNSKPTASGSSSTTSKPNKLSSSSAGTTTVEEWIKTIPNIKGVYTQIEPICDALRIDGENCDRAMISISFNGIDPLFMYTQLLKETFLEMDDDDDKSIKEFVDYCRLQGGINANHIDKIEKEYRLHTPIWWYTGPFFMYSMLNHALRQMDIDIILKMGFFIRHLHQYIENLHREQESINTTTNTPFQVFR
;
A
#
# COMPACT_ATOMS: atom_id res chain seq x y z
N MET A 1 17.11 -57.90 38.65
CA MET A 1 18.21 -56.91 38.70
C MET A 1 17.62 -55.53 38.72
N ASP A 2 17.77 -54.92 39.89
CA ASP A 2 17.24 -53.65 40.36
C ASP A 2 17.68 -52.41 39.58
N LYS A 3 16.74 -51.45 39.49
CA LYS A 3 16.92 -49.99 39.71
C LYS A 3 15.50 -49.39 39.70
N LYS A 4 14.89 -49.06 40.86
CA LYS A 4 14.96 -47.78 41.60
C LYS A 4 14.92 -46.54 40.67
N ASN A 5 14.21 -45.45 40.92
CA ASN A 5 13.15 -45.04 41.84
C ASN A 5 12.81 -43.58 41.46
N SER A 6 11.57 -43.15 41.68
CA SER A 6 11.15 -41.81 42.13
C SER A 6 11.60 -40.51 41.42
N LYS A 7 10.61 -39.82 40.82
CA LYS A 7 10.31 -38.38 41.04
C LYS A 7 9.82 -38.22 42.51
N PRO A 8 9.71 -37.03 43.16
CA PRO A 8 9.84 -35.65 42.67
C PRO A 8 10.58 -34.69 43.63
N THR A 9 10.82 -33.44 43.23
CA THR A 9 10.92 -32.32 44.19
C THR A 9 10.71 -30.99 43.49
N ALA A 10 9.79 -30.21 44.04
CA ALA A 10 9.50 -28.83 43.71
C ALA A 10 10.54 -27.91 44.35
N SER A 11 10.96 -26.88 43.62
CA SER A 11 11.56 -25.68 44.20
C SER A 11 11.00 -24.47 43.46
N GLY A 12 10.21 -23.68 44.19
CA GLY A 12 9.75 -22.38 43.76
C GLY A 12 10.89 -21.36 43.78
N SER A 13 10.83 -20.41 42.86
CA SER A 13 11.55 -19.15 42.92
C SER A 13 10.70 -18.07 42.23
N SER A 14 9.93 -17.38 43.08
CA SER A 14 9.75 -15.93 43.11
C SER A 14 9.81 -15.18 41.76
N SER A 15 8.68 -15.10 41.05
CA SER A 15 8.42 -14.05 40.07
C SER A 15 8.05 -12.75 40.81
N THR A 16 9.03 -11.88 40.97
CA THR A 16 8.85 -10.52 41.49
C THR A 16 7.99 -9.71 40.53
N THR A 17 6.82 -9.30 41.02
CA THR A 17 5.91 -8.36 40.38
C THR A 17 6.49 -6.95 40.49
N SER A 18 7.23 -6.51 39.47
CA SER A 18 7.61 -5.11 39.33
C SER A 18 6.39 -4.27 38.91
N LYS A 19 5.67 -3.75 39.91
CA LYS A 19 4.78 -2.59 39.75
C LYS A 19 5.60 -1.41 39.20
N PRO A 20 5.13 -0.67 38.18
CA PRO A 20 5.71 0.63 37.90
C PRO A 20 5.26 1.60 38.99
N ASN A 21 6.26 2.20 39.64
CA ASN A 21 6.13 3.27 40.61
C ASN A 21 5.30 4.41 40.03
N LYS A 22 4.11 4.60 40.58
CA LYS A 22 3.33 5.82 40.43
C LYS A 22 3.88 6.83 41.44
N LEU A 23 4.80 7.69 41.01
CA LEU A 23 5.13 8.91 41.76
C LEU A 23 4.67 10.11 40.94
N SER A 24 3.62 10.73 41.47
CA SER A 24 3.01 11.95 40.97
C SER A 24 3.90 13.17 41.26
N SER A 25 4.15 13.98 40.24
CA SER A 25 4.30 15.44 40.40
C SER A 25 3.48 16.16 39.33
N SER A 26 2.31 16.63 39.76
CA SER A 26 1.55 17.80 39.34
C SER A 26 1.95 18.53 38.05
N SER A 27 1.05 18.57 37.06
CA SER A 27 0.41 19.84 36.67
C SER A 27 -0.97 19.60 36.05
N ALA A 28 -1.96 20.32 36.55
CA ALA A 28 -3.38 20.16 36.28
C ALA A 28 -3.80 20.82 34.97
N GLY A 29 -3.62 20.14 33.83
CA GLY A 29 -4.04 20.67 32.52
C GLY A 29 -4.34 19.68 31.40
N THR A 30 -4.24 18.36 31.61
CA THR A 30 -4.28 17.39 30.51
C THR A 30 -5.69 16.86 30.17
N THR A 31 -6.66 16.97 31.09
CA THR A 31 -7.95 16.28 30.97
C THR A 31 -8.87 16.88 29.90
N THR A 32 -8.81 18.19 29.68
CA THR A 32 -9.63 18.86 28.66
C THR A 32 -9.08 18.66 27.25
N VAL A 33 -7.77 18.45 27.10
CA VAL A 33 -7.13 18.30 25.79
C VAL A 33 -7.47 16.94 25.16
N GLU A 34 -7.51 15.89 25.97
CA GLU A 34 -7.79 14.53 25.51
C GLU A 34 -9.24 14.31 25.06
N GLU A 35 -10.18 15.14 25.52
CA GLU A 35 -11.61 15.03 25.20
C GLU A 35 -11.98 15.63 23.84
N TRP A 36 -11.38 16.77 23.44
CA TRP A 36 -11.64 17.37 22.11
C TRP A 36 -10.88 16.67 20.98
N ILE A 37 -9.78 15.97 21.28
CA ILE A 37 -9.05 15.20 20.27
C ILE A 37 -9.91 14.05 19.73
N LYS A 38 -10.73 13.43 20.57
CA LYS A 38 -11.65 12.35 20.16
C LYS A 38 -12.70 12.80 19.15
N THR A 39 -12.94 14.10 19.01
CA THR A 39 -13.89 14.66 18.04
C THR A 39 -13.26 14.93 16.66
N ILE A 40 -11.93 14.83 16.51
CA ILE A 40 -11.25 15.10 15.24
C ILE A 40 -10.52 13.83 14.76
N PRO A 41 -11.05 13.13 13.74
CA PRO A 41 -10.50 11.85 13.29
C PRO A 41 -9.08 11.94 12.71
N ASN A 42 -8.64 13.14 12.34
CA ASN A 42 -7.34 13.37 11.68
C ASN A 42 -6.19 13.61 12.67
N ILE A 43 -6.46 13.72 13.98
CA ILE A 43 -5.43 13.96 15.00
C ILE A 43 -5.03 12.63 15.62
N LYS A 44 -3.82 12.15 15.31
CA LYS A 44 -3.29 10.88 15.84
C LYS A 44 -2.84 10.94 17.30
N GLY A 45 -2.60 12.13 17.84
CA GLY A 45 -2.20 12.33 19.23
C GLY A 45 -1.72 13.76 19.50
N VAL A 46 -1.58 14.11 20.78
CA VAL A 46 -0.95 15.36 21.22
C VAL A 46 0.33 15.03 21.97
N TYR A 47 1.44 15.58 21.48
CA TYR A 47 2.77 15.33 22.00
C TYR A 47 3.29 16.61 22.65
N THR A 48 3.58 16.55 23.96
CA THR A 48 4.15 17.66 24.72
C THR A 48 5.67 17.56 24.85
N GLN A 49 6.27 16.49 24.32
CA GLN A 49 7.70 16.22 24.34
C GLN A 49 8.16 15.73 22.97
N ILE A 50 9.46 15.95 22.67
CA ILE A 50 10.04 15.67 21.35
C ILE A 50 10.26 14.18 21.09
N GLU A 51 10.65 13.36 22.09
CA GLU A 51 10.84 11.92 21.87
C GLU A 51 9.56 11.19 21.41
N PRO A 52 8.40 11.36 22.07
CA PRO A 52 7.16 10.68 21.66
C PRO A 52 6.69 11.03 20.25
N ILE A 53 6.90 12.28 19.80
CA ILE A 53 6.56 12.67 18.42
C ILE A 53 7.55 12.07 17.42
N CYS A 54 8.84 12.00 17.74
CA CYS A 54 9.83 11.33 16.90
C CYS A 54 9.55 9.84 16.76
N ASP A 55 9.14 9.17 17.85
CA ASP A 55 8.76 7.75 17.81
C ASP A 55 7.47 7.54 17.00
N ALA A 56 6.46 8.39 17.18
CA ALA A 56 5.23 8.33 16.39
C ALA A 56 5.49 8.59 14.90
N LEU A 57 6.34 9.56 14.57
CA LEU A 57 6.76 9.85 13.19
C LEU A 57 7.61 8.73 12.60
N ARG A 58 8.45 8.06 13.40
CA ARG A 58 9.23 6.90 12.95
C ARG A 58 8.32 5.71 12.66
N ILE A 59 7.37 5.40 13.53
CA ILE A 59 6.37 4.34 13.32
C ILE A 59 5.50 4.68 12.10
N ASP A 60 5.05 5.93 11.99
CA ASP A 60 4.31 6.40 10.82
C ASP A 60 5.17 6.41 9.56
N GLY A 61 6.48 6.62 9.65
CA GLY A 61 7.43 6.55 8.53
C GLY A 61 7.74 5.11 8.11
N GLU A 62 7.79 4.18 9.06
CA GLU A 62 7.91 2.74 8.82
C GLU A 62 6.61 2.16 8.24
N ASN A 63 5.46 2.69 8.64
CA ASN A 63 4.13 2.40 8.09
C ASN A 63 3.76 3.29 6.88
N CYS A 64 4.58 4.30 6.57
CA CYS A 64 4.36 5.17 5.42
C CYS A 64 4.55 4.24 4.24
N ASP A 65 3.45 4.02 3.54
CA ASP A 65 3.40 3.11 2.41
C ASP A 65 4.63 3.41 1.56
N ARG A 66 5.51 2.41 1.44
CA ARG A 66 6.72 2.47 0.59
C ARG A 66 6.32 2.85 -0.85
N ALA A 67 5.01 2.92 -1.12
CA ALA A 67 4.34 3.62 -2.18
C ALA A 67 4.61 5.08 -2.48
N MET A 68 5.04 5.88 -1.51
CA MET A 68 5.33 7.30 -1.74
C MET A 68 6.80 7.61 -2.00
N ILE A 69 7.70 6.62 -1.98
CA ILE A 69 9.13 6.85 -2.25
C ILE A 69 9.33 7.07 -3.76
N SER A 70 9.90 8.23 -4.10
CA SER A 70 10.32 8.59 -5.46
C SER A 70 11.32 7.56 -5.99
N ILE A 71 11.05 7.04 -7.18
CA ILE A 71 12.01 6.20 -7.89
C ILE A 71 13.10 7.12 -8.45
N SER A 72 14.26 7.19 -7.80
CA SER A 72 15.40 7.96 -8.30
C SER A 72 16.21 7.09 -9.27
N PHE A 73 16.07 7.34 -10.57
CA PHE A 73 16.87 6.70 -11.62
C PHE A 73 18.09 7.58 -11.96
N ASN A 74 19.29 7.13 -11.61
CA ASN A 74 20.54 7.81 -11.97
C ASN A 74 21.26 7.02 -13.08
N GLY A 75 21.11 7.43 -14.34
CA GLY A 75 21.75 6.83 -15.52
C GLY A 75 20.81 5.97 -16.40
N ILE A 76 21.27 5.56 -17.60
CA ILE A 76 20.56 4.56 -18.43
C ILE A 76 20.74 3.21 -17.73
N ASP A 77 19.90 3.00 -16.73
CA ASP A 77 19.83 1.81 -15.90
C ASP A 77 19.38 0.62 -16.78
N PRO A 78 20.08 -0.53 -16.77
CA PRO A 78 19.56 -1.77 -17.35
C PRO A 78 18.10 -2.03 -16.95
N LEU A 79 17.71 -1.61 -15.75
CA LEU A 79 16.33 -1.66 -15.28
C LEU A 79 15.35 -0.89 -16.16
N PHE A 80 15.75 0.26 -16.70
CA PHE A 80 14.94 1.04 -17.64
C PHE A 80 14.72 0.25 -18.94
N MET A 81 15.77 -0.37 -19.48
CA MET A 81 15.65 -1.22 -20.67
C MET A 81 14.72 -2.41 -20.43
N TYR A 82 14.85 -3.08 -19.27
CA TYR A 82 13.97 -4.20 -18.90
C TYR A 82 12.52 -3.73 -18.70
N THR A 83 12.31 -2.58 -18.06
CA THR A 83 10.97 -2.03 -17.85
C THR A 83 10.32 -1.63 -19.18
N GLN A 84 11.10 -1.08 -20.10
CA GLN A 84 10.63 -0.74 -21.45
C GLN A 84 10.25 -1.98 -22.25
N LEU A 85 11.10 -3.02 -22.23
CA LEU A 85 10.80 -4.30 -22.88
C LEU A 85 9.56 -4.97 -22.27
N LEU A 86 9.42 -4.92 -20.94
CA LEU A 86 8.27 -5.45 -20.22
C LEU A 86 6.98 -4.72 -20.59
N LYS A 87 7.03 -3.38 -20.67
CA LYS A 87 5.91 -2.55 -21.14
C LYS A 87 5.50 -2.96 -22.56
N GLU A 88 6.46 -3.03 -23.49
CA GLU A 88 6.20 -3.41 -24.88
C GLU A 88 5.57 -4.80 -24.96
N THR A 89 6.11 -5.76 -24.21
CA THR A 89 5.57 -7.12 -24.13
C THR A 89 4.11 -7.10 -23.69
N PHE A 90 3.76 -6.39 -22.60
CA PHE A 90 2.38 -6.33 -22.13
C PHE A 90 1.41 -5.66 -23.11
N LEU A 91 1.89 -4.68 -23.89
CA LEU A 91 1.07 -4.00 -24.88
C LEU A 91 0.85 -4.85 -26.14
N GLU A 92 1.80 -5.70 -26.49
CA GLU A 92 1.72 -6.61 -27.65
C GLU A 92 1.02 -7.93 -27.32
N MET A 93 0.89 -8.30 -26.05
CA MET A 93 0.17 -9.49 -25.62
C MET A 93 -1.32 -9.39 -25.98
N ASP A 94 -1.76 -10.24 -26.91
CA ASP A 94 -3.15 -10.50 -27.26
C ASP A 94 -3.69 -11.65 -26.39
N ASP A 95 -3.81 -11.38 -25.09
CA ASP A 95 -4.32 -12.36 -24.13
C ASP A 95 -5.84 -12.25 -23.97
N ASP A 96 -6.46 -13.39 -23.68
CA ASP A 96 -7.82 -13.45 -23.16
C ASP A 96 -7.87 -12.77 -21.77
N ASP A 97 -8.25 -11.50 -21.77
CA ASP A 97 -8.40 -10.71 -20.56
C ASP A 97 -9.26 -11.39 -19.48
N ASP A 98 -10.34 -12.08 -19.85
CA ASP A 98 -11.26 -12.67 -18.86
C ASP A 98 -10.58 -13.85 -18.16
N LYS A 99 -9.76 -14.60 -18.91
CA LYS A 99 -8.85 -15.59 -18.34
C LYS A 99 -7.80 -14.93 -17.45
N SER A 100 -7.16 -13.85 -17.89
CA SER A 100 -6.14 -13.14 -17.09
C SER A 100 -6.70 -12.55 -15.79
N ILE A 101 -7.90 -11.95 -15.84
CA ILE A 101 -8.63 -11.44 -14.68
C ILE A 101 -8.92 -12.59 -13.70
N LYS A 102 -9.41 -13.72 -14.22
CA LYS A 102 -9.69 -14.89 -13.37
C LYS A 102 -8.44 -15.43 -12.71
N GLU A 103 -7.34 -15.59 -13.45
CA GLU A 103 -6.06 -16.02 -12.88
C GLU A 103 -5.53 -15.05 -11.81
N PHE A 104 -5.70 -13.75 -12.02
CA PHE A 104 -5.35 -12.73 -11.04
C PHE A 104 -6.21 -12.80 -9.78
N VAL A 105 -7.52 -12.99 -9.93
CA VAL A 105 -8.47 -13.17 -8.81
C VAL A 105 -8.11 -14.41 -8.00
N ASP A 106 -7.84 -15.53 -8.67
CA ASP A 106 -7.43 -16.77 -8.01
C ASP A 106 -6.09 -16.63 -7.28
N TYR A 107 -5.13 -15.90 -7.89
CA TYR A 107 -3.88 -15.53 -7.23
C TYR A 107 -4.14 -14.71 -5.94
N CYS A 108 -5.01 -13.70 -6.00
CA CYS A 108 -5.34 -12.86 -4.84
C CYS A 108 -5.99 -13.66 -3.71
N ARG A 109 -6.82 -14.66 -4.04
CA ARG A 109 -7.45 -15.55 -3.05
C ARG A 109 -6.41 -16.38 -2.29
N LEU A 110 -5.27 -16.69 -2.90
CA LEU A 110 -4.21 -17.49 -2.30
C LEU A 110 -3.23 -16.69 -1.43
N GLN A 111 -3.02 -15.39 -1.71
CA GLN A 111 -1.99 -14.57 -1.05
C GLN A 111 -2.28 -14.28 0.44
N GLY A 112 -3.53 -14.39 0.88
CA GLY A 112 -3.92 -14.01 2.24
C GLY A 112 -3.78 -12.50 2.50
N GLY A 113 -4.56 -11.96 3.44
CA GLY A 113 -4.48 -10.53 3.81
C GLY A 113 -5.17 -9.55 2.87
N ILE A 114 -5.62 -9.97 1.68
CA ILE A 114 -6.49 -9.18 0.81
C ILE A 114 -7.95 -9.41 1.22
N ASN A 115 -8.72 -8.31 1.32
CA ASN A 115 -10.14 -8.40 1.65
C ASN A 115 -10.92 -9.16 0.56
N ALA A 116 -11.53 -10.28 0.93
CA ALA A 116 -12.30 -11.12 0.02
C ALA A 116 -13.40 -10.34 -0.74
N ASN A 117 -14.04 -9.36 -0.10
CA ASN A 117 -15.06 -8.54 -0.74
C ASN A 117 -14.49 -7.70 -1.89
N HIS A 118 -13.25 -7.22 -1.77
CA HIS A 118 -12.60 -6.48 -2.86
C HIS A 118 -12.22 -7.40 -4.02
N ILE A 119 -11.82 -8.64 -3.74
CA ILE A 119 -11.51 -9.65 -4.75
C ILE A 119 -12.77 -10.02 -5.54
N ASP A 120 -13.87 -10.31 -4.84
CA ASP A 120 -15.15 -10.66 -5.48
C ASP A 120 -15.71 -9.51 -6.32
N LYS A 121 -15.44 -8.26 -5.90
CA LYS A 121 -15.82 -7.08 -6.66
C LYS A 121 -15.08 -6.99 -7.99
N ILE A 122 -13.77 -7.30 -8.01
CA ILE A 122 -12.99 -7.33 -9.26
C ILE A 122 -13.54 -8.42 -10.18
N GLU A 123 -13.75 -9.64 -9.67
CA GLU A 123 -14.25 -10.76 -10.47
C GLU A 123 -15.59 -10.44 -11.18
N LYS A 124 -16.48 -9.69 -10.51
CA LYS A 124 -17.83 -9.41 -11.01
C LYS A 124 -17.94 -8.08 -11.76
N GLU A 125 -17.21 -7.06 -11.34
CA GLU A 125 -17.46 -5.68 -11.74
C GLU A 125 -16.30 -5.03 -12.49
N TYR A 126 -15.16 -5.74 -12.71
CA TYR A 126 -13.97 -5.12 -13.32
C TYR A 126 -14.28 -4.35 -14.61
N ARG A 127 -15.08 -4.96 -15.51
CA ARG A 127 -15.48 -4.39 -16.81
C ARG A 127 -16.53 -3.28 -16.72
N LEU A 128 -17.20 -3.13 -15.58
CA LEU A 128 -18.23 -2.11 -15.39
C LEU A 128 -17.62 -0.73 -15.10
N HIS A 129 -16.32 -0.68 -14.80
CA HIS A 129 -15.60 0.53 -14.45
C HIS A 129 -14.36 0.71 -15.34
N THR A 130 -13.89 1.96 -15.44
CA THR A 130 -12.67 2.27 -16.15
C THR A 130 -11.43 1.80 -15.35
N PRO A 131 -10.31 1.49 -16.02
CA PRO A 131 -9.08 1.09 -15.32
C PRO A 131 -8.59 2.13 -14.30
N ILE A 132 -8.77 3.42 -14.61
CA ILE A 132 -8.39 4.51 -13.69
C ILE A 132 -9.23 4.52 -12.40
N TRP A 133 -10.48 4.08 -12.46
CA TRP A 133 -11.35 3.99 -11.29
C TRP A 133 -10.85 2.93 -10.31
N TRP A 134 -10.39 1.79 -10.82
CA TRP A 134 -9.72 0.77 -10.03
C TRP A 134 -8.37 1.24 -9.47
N TYR A 135 -7.64 2.06 -10.24
CA TYR A 135 -6.34 2.59 -9.82
C TYR A 135 -6.43 3.69 -8.75
N THR A 136 -7.49 4.50 -8.76
CA THR A 136 -7.63 5.65 -7.83
C THR A 136 -8.61 5.38 -6.68
N GLY A 137 -9.45 4.35 -6.79
CA GLY A 137 -10.37 3.95 -5.73
C GLY A 137 -9.67 3.34 -4.51
N PRO A 138 -10.38 3.21 -3.37
CA PRO A 138 -9.87 2.61 -2.13
C PRO A 138 -9.80 1.07 -2.21
N PHE A 139 -9.17 0.55 -3.26
CA PHE A 139 -8.98 -0.88 -3.52
C PHE A 139 -7.51 -1.25 -3.41
N PHE A 140 -7.23 -2.55 -3.36
CA PHE A 140 -5.85 -3.04 -3.26
C PHE A 140 -5.08 -2.96 -4.59
N MET A 141 -5.75 -2.68 -5.72
CA MET A 141 -5.15 -2.65 -7.06
C MET A 141 -4.00 -1.64 -7.14
N TYR A 142 -4.19 -0.42 -6.63
CA TYR A 142 -3.15 0.61 -6.58
C TYR A 142 -1.95 0.15 -5.76
N SER A 143 -2.19 -0.27 -4.52
CA SER A 143 -1.11 -0.59 -3.58
C SER A 143 -0.34 -1.82 -4.05
N MET A 144 -1.03 -2.85 -4.54
CA MET A 144 -0.41 -4.07 -5.07
C MET A 144 0.42 -3.77 -6.32
N LEU A 145 -0.13 -3.07 -7.31
CA LEU A 145 0.59 -2.77 -8.56
C LEU A 145 1.84 -1.96 -8.28
N ASN A 146 1.70 -0.85 -7.54
CA ASN A 146 2.85 0.01 -7.29
C ASN A 146 3.89 -0.68 -6.39
N HIS A 147 3.47 -1.53 -5.44
CA HIS A 147 4.38 -2.34 -4.64
C HIS A 147 5.18 -3.29 -5.54
N ALA A 148 4.50 -4.03 -6.42
CA ALA A 148 5.13 -4.96 -7.35
C ALA A 148 6.13 -4.26 -8.28
N LEU A 149 5.76 -3.11 -8.85
CA LEU A 149 6.63 -2.31 -9.71
C LEU A 149 7.89 -1.81 -8.99
N ARG A 150 7.78 -1.40 -7.73
CA ARG A 150 8.95 -0.95 -6.94
C ARG A 150 9.88 -2.10 -6.56
N GLN A 151 9.32 -3.25 -6.23
CA GLN A 151 10.08 -4.43 -5.84
C GLN A 151 10.56 -5.25 -7.04
N MET A 152 10.12 -4.88 -8.25
CA MET A 152 10.29 -5.68 -9.46
C MET A 152 9.82 -7.13 -9.25
N ASP A 153 8.69 -7.30 -8.57
CA ASP A 153 8.05 -8.60 -8.38
C ASP A 153 7.39 -9.04 -9.70
N ILE A 154 8.15 -9.77 -10.51
CA ILE A 154 7.73 -10.18 -11.85
C ILE A 154 6.46 -11.03 -11.81
N ASP A 155 6.29 -11.87 -10.78
CA ASP A 155 5.11 -12.75 -10.69
C ASP A 155 3.83 -11.92 -10.53
N ILE A 156 3.84 -10.91 -9.64
CA ILE A 156 2.71 -10.00 -9.48
C ILE A 156 2.54 -9.12 -10.71
N ILE A 157 3.63 -8.56 -11.26
CA ILE A 157 3.56 -7.69 -12.43
C ILE A 157 2.95 -8.42 -13.63
N LEU A 158 3.34 -9.68 -13.88
CA LEU A 158 2.77 -10.52 -14.94
C LEU A 158 1.28 -10.79 -14.69
N LYS A 159 0.87 -11.12 -13.45
CA LYS A 159 -0.55 -11.31 -13.12
C LYS A 159 -1.38 -10.03 -13.26
N MET A 160 -0.77 -8.87 -13.07
CA MET A 160 -1.40 -7.56 -13.30
C MET A 160 -1.21 -7.02 -14.72
N GLY A 161 -0.61 -7.79 -15.64
CA GLY A 161 -0.31 -7.35 -17.00
C GLY A 161 -1.52 -6.81 -17.77
N PHE A 162 -2.68 -7.50 -17.66
CA PHE A 162 -3.94 -7.04 -18.25
C PHE A 162 -4.35 -5.65 -17.73
N PHE A 163 -4.17 -5.40 -16.43
CA PHE A 163 -4.53 -4.14 -15.80
C PHE A 163 -3.57 -3.02 -16.21
N ILE A 164 -2.26 -3.31 -16.30
CA ILE A 164 -1.24 -2.38 -16.80
C ILE A 164 -1.56 -1.97 -18.24
N ARG A 165 -1.88 -2.94 -19.12
CA ARG A 165 -2.27 -2.69 -20.50
C ARG A 165 -3.50 -1.80 -20.58
N HIS A 166 -4.56 -2.12 -19.84
CA HIS A 166 -5.80 -1.33 -19.86
C HIS A 166 -5.58 0.09 -19.32
N LEU A 167 -4.78 0.23 -18.26
CA LEU A 167 -4.46 1.54 -17.68
C LEU A 167 -3.65 2.39 -18.66
N HIS A 168 -2.64 1.80 -19.31
CA HIS A 168 -1.84 2.48 -20.33
C HIS A 168 -2.71 2.95 -21.49
N GLN A 169 -3.50 2.06 -22.10
CA GLN A 169 -4.38 2.39 -23.22
C GLN A 169 -5.39 3.47 -22.83
N TYR A 170 -5.93 3.42 -21.61
CA TYR A 170 -6.86 4.43 -21.13
C TYR A 170 -6.20 5.81 -20.98
N ILE A 171 -5.00 5.89 -20.39
CA ILE A 171 -4.26 7.14 -20.25
C ILE A 171 -3.84 7.69 -21.63
N GLU A 172 -3.39 6.82 -22.53
CA GLU A 172 -3.02 7.21 -23.90
C GLU A 172 -4.23 7.79 -24.65
N ASN A 173 -5.41 7.19 -24.51
CA ASN A 173 -6.64 7.73 -25.08
C ASN A 173 -6.97 9.13 -24.55
N LEU A 174 -6.87 9.34 -23.23
CA LEU A 174 -7.10 10.65 -22.62
C LEU A 174 -6.08 11.70 -23.10
N HIS A 175 -4.81 11.30 -23.24
CA HIS A 175 -3.77 12.19 -23.76
C HIS A 175 -4.06 12.63 -25.20
N ARG A 176 -4.41 11.68 -26.10
CA ARG A 176 -4.77 12.02 -27.47
C ARG A 176 -6.00 12.92 -27.55
N GLU A 177 -7.01 12.68 -26.70
CA GLU A 177 -8.19 13.53 -26.61
C GLU A 177 -7.79 14.96 -26.23
N GLN A 178 -6.95 15.11 -25.20
CA GLN A 178 -6.45 16.42 -24.77
C GLN A 178 -5.65 17.14 -25.86
N GLU A 179 -4.78 16.43 -26.57
CA GLU A 179 -4.01 16.99 -27.69
C GLU A 179 -4.91 17.45 -28.84
N SER A 180 -5.96 16.69 -29.16
CA SER A 180 -6.95 17.06 -30.19
C SER A 180 -7.73 18.32 -29.82
N ILE A 181 -8.05 18.49 -28.53
CA ILE A 181 -8.74 19.68 -28.02
C ILE A 181 -7.80 20.89 -28.12
N ASN A 182 -6.55 20.76 -27.67
CA ASN A 182 -5.58 21.86 -27.67
C ASN A 182 -5.24 22.35 -29.08
N THR A 183 -5.14 21.44 -30.05
CA THR A 183 -4.95 21.80 -31.47
C THR A 183 -6.18 22.50 -32.05
N THR A 184 -7.37 22.21 -31.55
CA THR A 184 -8.63 22.84 -31.99
C THR A 184 -8.85 24.21 -31.33
N THR A 185 -8.49 24.38 -30.05
CA THR A 185 -8.80 25.61 -29.30
C THR A 185 -7.72 26.67 -29.38
N ASN A 186 -6.47 26.33 -29.70
CA ASN A 186 -5.32 27.24 -29.88
C ASN A 186 -5.30 28.46 -28.93
N THR A 187 -5.80 28.28 -27.70
CA THR A 187 -5.74 29.29 -26.65
C THR A 187 -4.45 29.04 -25.88
N PRO A 188 -3.48 29.96 -25.90
CA PRO A 188 -2.25 29.80 -25.14
C PRO A 188 -2.61 29.66 -23.65
N PHE A 189 -2.00 28.67 -22.99
CA PHE A 189 -2.14 28.41 -21.57
C PHE A 189 -1.69 29.67 -20.80
N GLN A 190 -2.64 30.47 -20.31
CA GLN A 190 -2.34 31.66 -19.53
C GLN A 190 -2.09 31.27 -18.07
N VAL A 191 -0.82 31.32 -17.66
CA VAL A 191 -0.43 31.24 -16.26
C VAL A 191 -0.56 32.63 -15.66
N PHE A 192 -1.51 32.82 -14.74
CA PHE A 192 -1.59 34.03 -13.93
C PHE A 192 -0.49 33.96 -12.85
N ARG A 193 0.39 34.97 -12.87
CA ARG A 193 1.40 35.21 -11.83
C ARG A 193 0.86 36.17 -10.78
#